data_AF-A0AA88S8X2-F1
#
_entry.id   AF-A0AA88S8X2-F1
#
_cell.length_a   1.000
_cell.length_b   1.000
_cell.length_c   1.000
_cell.angle_alpha   90.00
_cell.angle_beta   90.00
_cell.angle_gamma   90.00
#
_symmetry.space_group_name_H-M   'P 1'
#
loop_
_entity.id
_entity.type
_entity.pdbx_description
1 polymer ?
#
loop_
_entity_poly.entity_id
_entity_poly.type
_entity_poly.pdbx_seq_one_letter_code
_entity_poly.pdbx_strand_id
1 'polypeptide(L)'
;MEEMYCAPEIGGVSRITEACDWWSLGALLFELLTGMPLWQLHPAGIHSHTQLLIPDHLSTAAASLLTELLQFDAGYRLGSGGGGVSDIKCHPFFSSISWKALTC
;
A
#
# COMPACT_ATOMS: atom_id res chain seq x y z
N MET A 1 -18.94 2.24 -3.11
CA MET A 1 -18.34 1.10 -3.84
C MET A 1 -16.98 1.51 -4.41
N GLU A 2 -16.10 2.08 -3.57
CA GLU A 2 -14.68 2.41 -3.81
C GLU A 2 -13.96 2.44 -2.43
N GLU A 3 -14.45 1.67 -1.46
CA GLU A 3 -14.32 2.00 -0.03
C GLU A 3 -12.92 1.78 0.54
N MET A 4 -12.02 1.12 -0.18
CA MET A 4 -10.66 0.83 0.30
C MET A 4 -9.53 1.42 -0.55
N TYR A 5 -9.83 2.22 -1.57
CA TYR A 5 -8.80 3.03 -2.22
C TYR A 5 -8.50 4.30 -1.45
N CYS A 6 -9.45 4.77 -0.63
CA CYS A 6 -9.22 5.85 0.32
C CYS A 6 -8.54 5.29 1.58
N ALA A 7 -7.53 5.99 2.07
CA ALA A 7 -6.84 5.63 3.29
C ALA A 7 -7.76 5.76 4.53
N PRO A 8 -7.54 4.96 5.60
CA PRO A 8 -8.39 4.97 6.80
C PRO A 8 -8.50 6.35 7.46
N GLU A 9 -7.45 7.18 7.36
CA GLU A 9 -7.42 8.52 7.93
C GLU A 9 -8.36 9.53 7.23
N ILE A 10 -8.77 9.28 5.98
CA ILE A 10 -9.64 10.20 5.22
C ILE A 10 -11.06 10.25 5.80
N GLY A 11 -11.55 9.13 6.34
CA GLY A 11 -12.85 9.06 7.03
C GLY A 11 -12.75 9.26 8.54
N GLY A 12 -11.55 9.46 9.07
CA GLY A 12 -11.27 9.52 10.50
C GLY A 12 -11.07 10.92 11.05
N VAL A 13 -10.66 11.01 12.32
CA VAL A 13 -10.28 12.26 13.00
C VAL A 13 -8.76 12.52 12.90
N SER A 14 -8.02 11.62 12.25
CA SER A 14 -6.58 11.68 12.12
C SER A 14 -6.14 12.78 11.15
N ARG A 15 -4.91 13.28 11.33
CA ARG A 15 -4.32 14.24 10.38
C ARG A 15 -4.11 13.56 9.03
N ILE A 16 -4.71 14.12 7.98
CA ILE A 16 -4.45 13.71 6.60
C ILE A 16 -3.05 14.18 6.20
N THR A 17 -2.28 13.27 5.59
CA THR A 17 -0.92 13.52 5.10
C THR A 17 -0.78 12.90 3.71
N GLU A 18 0.30 13.20 3.00
CA GLU A 18 0.63 12.60 1.69
C GLU A 18 0.71 11.07 1.74
N ALA A 19 0.83 10.49 2.94
CA ALA A 19 0.75 9.05 3.15
C ALA A 19 -0.53 8.41 2.64
N CYS A 20 -1.64 9.16 2.55
CA CYS A 20 -2.91 8.62 2.05
C CYS A 20 -2.80 8.12 0.61
N ASP A 21 -1.97 8.76 -0.21
CA ASP A 21 -1.76 8.36 -1.60
C ASP A 21 -0.96 7.04 -1.68
N TRP A 22 -0.07 6.79 -0.72
CA TRP A 22 0.64 5.51 -0.63
C TRP A 22 -0.28 4.34 -0.27
N TRP A 23 -1.33 4.61 0.51
CA TRP A 23 -2.38 3.61 0.72
C TRP A 23 -3.12 3.31 -0.59
N SER A 24 -3.54 4.35 -1.31
CA SER A 24 -4.23 4.19 -2.59
C SER A 24 -3.38 3.41 -3.60
N LEU A 25 -2.07 3.68 -3.65
CA LEU A 25 -1.11 2.90 -4.43
C LEU A 25 -1.08 1.43 -3.99
N GLY A 26 -0.97 1.17 -2.69
CA GLY A 26 -1.00 -0.18 -2.14
C GLY A 26 -2.29 -0.92 -2.51
N ALA A 27 -3.44 -0.23 -2.47
CA ALA A 27 -4.73 -0.82 -2.78
C ALA A 27 -4.88 -1.17 -4.26
N LEU A 28 -4.40 -0.30 -5.14
CA LEU A 28 -4.34 -0.56 -6.58
C LEU A 28 -3.38 -1.72 -6.89
N LEU A 29 -2.19 -1.73 -6.28
CA LEU A 29 -1.23 -2.82 -6.49
C LEU A 29 -1.79 -4.16 -6.03
N PHE A 30 -2.49 -4.18 -4.89
CA PHE A 30 -3.14 -5.37 -4.38
C PHE A 30 -4.11 -5.95 -5.41
N GLU A 31 -4.99 -5.12 -5.96
CA GLU A 31 -5.96 -5.53 -6.97
C GLU A 31 -5.28 -5.99 -8.27
N LEU A 32 -4.28 -5.26 -8.75
CA LEU A 32 -3.55 -5.63 -9.97
C LEU A 32 -2.82 -6.96 -9.85
N LEU A 33 -2.29 -7.27 -8.66
CA LEU A 33 -1.51 -8.48 -8.41
C LEU A 33 -2.39 -9.70 -8.10
N THR A 34 -3.55 -9.49 -7.46
CA THR A 34 -4.42 -10.59 -7.02
C THR A 34 -5.63 -10.79 -7.92
N GLY A 35 -5.98 -9.81 -8.75
CA GLY A 35 -7.23 -9.75 -9.51
C GLY A 35 -8.47 -9.50 -8.66
N MET A 36 -8.31 -9.19 -7.36
CA MET A 36 -9.40 -8.95 -6.43
C MET A 36 -9.18 -7.65 -5.64
N PRO A 37 -10.18 -6.76 -5.55
CA PRO A 37 -10.08 -5.56 -4.74
C PRO A 37 -10.02 -5.90 -3.24
N LEU A 38 -9.36 -5.04 -2.47
CA LEU A 38 -9.16 -5.21 -1.02
C LEU A 38 -10.44 -5.44 -0.22
N TRP A 39 -11.53 -4.73 -0.56
CA TRP A 39 -12.80 -4.83 0.16
C TRP A 39 -13.47 -6.21 0.02
N GLN A 40 -13.13 -6.99 -1.01
CA GLN A 40 -13.64 -8.36 -1.14
C GLN A 40 -12.98 -9.31 -0.13
N LEU A 41 -11.70 -9.11 0.15
CA LEU A 41 -10.97 -9.92 1.14
C LEU A 41 -11.10 -9.37 2.56
N HIS A 42 -11.34 -8.07 2.70
CA HIS A 42 -11.50 -7.37 3.98
C HIS A 42 -12.81 -6.56 3.98
N PRO A 43 -13.99 -7.20 3.96
CA PRO A 43 -15.28 -6.49 3.87
C PRO A 43 -15.59 -5.63 5.10
N ALA A 44 -14.96 -5.92 6.24
CA ALA A 44 -15.05 -5.09 7.44
C ALA A 44 -14.05 -3.92 7.47
N GLY A 45 -13.23 -3.77 6.42
CA GLY A 45 -12.11 -2.83 6.37
C GLY A 45 -10.86 -3.36 7.08
N ILE A 46 -9.78 -2.58 6.94
CA ILE A 46 -8.52 -2.82 7.64
C ILE A 46 -8.45 -1.89 8.85
N HIS A 47 -8.19 -2.46 10.01
CA HIS A 47 -8.03 -1.79 11.29
C HIS A 47 -6.61 -2.05 11.84
N SER A 48 -6.25 -1.41 12.94
CA SER A 48 -4.94 -1.56 13.59
C SER A 48 -4.53 -3.00 13.94
N HIS A 49 -5.50 -3.91 14.08
CA HIS A 49 -5.29 -5.32 14.42
C HIS A 49 -5.65 -6.26 13.26
N THR A 50 -6.06 -5.74 12.11
CA THR A 50 -6.38 -6.55 10.94
C THR A 50 -5.08 -7.05 10.32
N GLN A 51 -4.92 -8.37 10.26
CA GLN A 51 -3.84 -8.96 9.49
C GLN A 51 -4.20 -8.93 8.01
N LEU A 52 -3.33 -8.36 7.18
CA LEU A 52 -3.53 -8.31 5.74
C LEU A 52 -3.47 -9.73 5.15
N LEU A 53 -4.56 -10.15 4.52
CA LEU A 53 -4.64 -11.43 3.80
C LEU A 53 -3.94 -11.29 2.45
N ILE A 54 -2.77 -11.89 2.33
CA ILE A 54 -1.94 -11.91 1.13
C ILE A 54 -2.03 -13.31 0.50
N PRO A 55 -2.45 -13.45 -0.76
CA PRO A 55 -2.48 -14.75 -1.42
C PRO A 55 -1.09 -15.38 -1.60
N ASP A 56 -1.00 -16.71 -1.39
CA ASP A 56 0.25 -17.47 -1.42
C ASP A 56 0.98 -17.47 -2.79
N HIS A 57 0.27 -17.12 -3.87
CA HIS A 57 0.87 -17.05 -5.21
C HIS A 57 1.71 -15.78 -5.44
N LEU A 58 1.64 -14.80 -4.54
CA LEU A 58 2.44 -13.58 -4.63
C LEU A 58 3.88 -13.83 -4.21
N SER A 59 4.81 -13.14 -4.87
CA SER A 59 6.22 -13.19 -4.47
C SER A 59 6.41 -12.58 -3.08
N THR A 60 7.45 -13.00 -2.37
CA THR A 60 7.81 -12.44 -1.06
C THR A 60 8.02 -10.93 -1.12
N ALA A 61 8.60 -10.42 -2.22
CA ALA A 61 8.76 -8.99 -2.45
C ALA A 61 7.42 -8.27 -2.65
N ALA A 62 6.47 -8.87 -3.37
CA ALA A 62 5.13 -8.29 -3.53
C ALA A 62 4.38 -8.26 -2.19
N ALA A 63 4.42 -9.36 -1.45
CA ALA A 63 3.82 -9.47 -0.12
C ALA A 63 4.38 -8.42 0.86
N SER A 64 5.71 -8.24 0.89
CA SER A 64 6.38 -7.23 1.71
C SER A 64 5.90 -5.83 1.35
N LEU A 65 5.92 -5.48 0.06
CA LEU A 65 5.51 -4.16 -0.42
C LEU A 65 4.06 -3.83 -0.01
N LEU A 66 3.14 -4.78 -0.23
CA LEU A 66 1.73 -4.60 0.11
C LEU A 66 1.54 -4.44 1.61
N THR A 67 2.26 -5.21 2.42
CA THR A 67 2.18 -5.13 3.88
C THR A 67 2.71 -3.81 4.41
N GLU A 68 3.74 -3.23 3.79
CA GLU A 68 4.30 -1.94 4.21
C GLU A 68 3.50 -0.73 3.70
N LEU A 69 2.86 -0.83 2.53
CA LEU A 69 1.98 0.23 1.98
C LEU A 69 0.58 0.24 2.61
N LEU A 70 0.02 -0.91 2.97
CA LEU A 70 -1.33 -1.05 3.54
C LEU A 70 -1.32 -1.06 5.07
N GLN A 71 -0.44 -0.25 5.66
CA GLN A 71 -0.41 -0.01 7.10
C GLN A 71 -1.56 0.93 7.51
N PHE A 72 -2.31 0.51 8.53
CA PHE A 72 -3.43 1.29 9.06
C PHE A 72 -2.97 2.65 9.59
N ASP A 73 -1.85 2.66 10.32
CA ASP A 73 -1.24 3.90 10.81
C ASP A 73 -0.36 4.51 9.71
N ALA A 74 -0.73 5.71 9.28
CA ALA A 74 -0.04 6.47 8.24
C ALA A 74 1.43 6.73 8.55
N GLY A 75 1.83 6.83 9.83
CA GLY A 75 3.22 7.09 10.22
C GLY A 75 4.16 5.91 10.02
N TYR A 76 3.64 4.68 10.01
CA TYR A 76 4.40 3.46 9.75
C TYR A 76 4.33 3.00 8.29
N ARG A 77 3.57 3.72 7.46
CA ARG A 77 3.38 3.39 6.05
C ARG A 77 4.67 3.68 5.26
N LEU A 78 5.03 2.77 4.36
CA LEU A 78 6.16 2.99 3.46
C LEU A 78 5.91 4.25 2.62
N GLY A 79 6.93 5.12 2.56
CA GLY A 79 6.82 6.42 1.90
C GLY A 79 6.42 7.59 2.81
N SER A 80 6.08 7.34 4.08
CA SER A 80 5.78 8.38 5.08
C SER A 80 7.00 8.83 5.90
N GLY A 81 8.10 8.07 5.84
CA GLY A 81 9.34 8.36 6.56
C GLY A 81 10.23 9.40 5.86
N GLY A 82 11.40 9.66 6.45
CA GLY A 82 12.35 10.67 5.92
C GLY A 82 12.89 10.39 4.50
N GLY A 83 12.87 9.14 4.04
CA GLY A 83 13.23 8.78 2.66
C GLY A 83 12.09 8.95 1.64
N GLY A 84 10.84 9.07 2.11
CA GLY A 84 9.67 9.33 1.29
C GLY A 84 9.53 8.35 0.13
N VAL A 85 9.23 8.88 -1.06
CA VAL A 85 9.12 8.09 -2.31
C VAL A 85 10.39 7.28 -2.64
N SER A 86 11.55 7.68 -2.14
CA SER A 86 12.81 6.95 -2.38
C SER A 86 12.76 5.56 -1.75
N ASP A 87 12.16 5.44 -0.56
CA ASP A 87 12.03 4.15 0.14
C ASP A 87 11.16 3.17 -0.67
N ILE A 88 10.09 3.69 -1.30
CA ILE A 88 9.24 2.91 -2.21
C ILE A 88 10.03 2.49 -3.46
N LYS A 89 10.75 3.42 -4.10
CA LYS A 89 11.53 3.14 -5.31
C LYS A 89 12.67 2.15 -5.09
N CYS A 90 13.24 2.11 -3.89
CA CYS A 90 14.30 1.20 -3.49
C CYS A 90 13.79 -0.15 -2.97
N HIS A 91 12.48 -0.33 -2.81
CA HIS A 91 11.91 -1.58 -2.31
C HIS A 91 12.26 -2.76 -3.26
N PRO A 92 12.57 -3.96 -2.75
CA PRO A 92 12.96 -5.12 -3.57
C PRO A 92 11.99 -5.49 -4.70
N PHE A 93 10.70 -5.19 -4.53
CA PHE A 93 9.68 -5.38 -5.58
C PHE A 93 10.02 -4.61 -6.88
N PHE A 94 10.66 -3.44 -6.77
CA PHE A 94 11.05 -2.60 -7.91
C PHE A 94 12.52 -2.73 -8.29
N SER A 95 13.25 -3.74 -7.80
CA SER A 95 14.70 -3.85 -8.02
C SER A 95 15.10 -4.00 -9.50
N SER A 96 14.19 -4.45 -10.35
CA SER A 96 14.39 -4.59 -11.80
C SER A 96 14.09 -3.30 -12.59
N ILE A 97 13.51 -2.28 -11.93
CA ILE A 97 13.05 -1.06 -12.58
C ILE A 97 14.18 -0.03 -12.62
N SER A 98 14.56 0.38 -13.82
CA SER A 98 15.43 1.56 -14.01
C SER A 98 14.59 2.83 -14.00
N TRP A 99 14.43 3.44 -12.83
CA TRP A 99 13.65 4.67 -12.68
C TRP A 99 14.14 5.81 -13.58
N LYS A 100 15.45 5.91 -13.83
CA LYS A 100 16.04 6.92 -14.73
C LYS A 100 15.61 6.76 -16.19
N ALA A 101 15.31 5.53 -16.62
CA ALA A 101 14.83 5.27 -17.98
C ALA A 101 13.34 5.59 -18.16
N LEU A 102 12.60 5.74 -17.06
CA LEU A 102 11.17 6.04 -17.03
C LEU A 102 10.87 7.52 -16.79
N THR A 103 11.84 8.28 -16.30
CA THR A 103 11.73 9.74 -16.17
C THR A 103 12.03 10.38 -17.52
N CYS A 104 11.00 10.97 -18.13
CA CYS A 104 11.11 11.79 -19.34
C CYS A 104 11.96 13.05 -19.11
#